data_AF-A0AAW6H771-F1
#
_entry.id   AF-A0AAW6H771-F1
#
_cell.length_a   1.000
_cell.length_b   1.000
_cell.length_c   1.000
_cell.angle_alpha   90.00
_cell.angle_beta   90.00
_cell.angle_gamma   90.00
#
_symmetry.space_group_name_H-M   'P 1'
#
loop_
_entity.id
_entity.type
_entity.pdbx_description
1 polymer ?
#
loop_
_entity_poly.entity_id
_entity_poly.type
_entity_poly.pdbx_seq_one_letter_code
_entity_poly.pdbx_strand_id
1 'polypeptide(L)'
;FSILWLIIVESVTITTLFGYIGMVAGIGVTEWMNSAFGSQTMDAGMFQQTMFSDPTVDLSIAIQATLTLIIAGTLAGFFPAKKAVSISPIEALRAD
;
A
#
# COMPACT_ATOMS: atom_id res chain seq x y z
N PHE A 1 -1.29 -29.08 -2.46
CA PHE A 1 -0.75 -27.78 -2.00
C PHE A 1 -1.27 -27.50 -0.60
N SER A 2 -0.44 -26.96 0.30
CA SER A 2 -0.86 -26.63 1.67
C SER A 2 -1.78 -25.41 1.67
N ILE A 3 -2.87 -25.43 2.45
CA ILE A 3 -3.80 -24.30 2.63
C ILE A 3 -3.06 -23.05 3.10
N LEU A 4 -2.03 -23.22 3.93
CA LEU A 4 -1.20 -22.12 4.43
C LEU A 4 -0.49 -21.40 3.28
N TRP A 5 0.08 -22.16 2.34
CA TRP A 5 0.76 -21.61 1.17
C TRP A 5 -0.20 -20.87 0.23
N LEU A 6 -1.40 -21.42 0.03
CA LEU A 6 -2.46 -20.78 -0.76
C LEU A 6 -2.81 -19.39 -0.19
N ILE A 7 -3.10 -19.32 1.11
CA ILE A 7 -3.50 -18.07 1.76
C ILE A 7 -2.36 -17.04 1.73
N ILE A 8 -1.12 -17.46 1.97
CA ILE A 8 0.03 -16.54 1.89
C ILE A 8 0.17 -15.97 0.47
N VAL A 9 0.14 -16.81 -0.56
CA VAL A 9 0.28 -16.37 -1.96
C VAL A 9 -0.85 -15.43 -2.35
N GLU A 10 -2.09 -15.74 -1.98
CA GLU A 10 -3.24 -14.87 -2.23
C GLU A 10 -3.08 -13.51 -1.53
N SER A 11 -2.68 -13.51 -0.26
CA SER A 11 -2.48 -12.27 0.51
C SER A 11 -1.40 -11.38 -0.10
N VAL A 12 -0.28 -11.96 -0.55
CA VAL A 12 0.81 -11.23 -1.18
C VAL A 12 0.40 -10.69 -2.53
N THR A 13 -0.31 -11.50 -3.33
CA THR A 13 -0.82 -11.11 -4.65
C THR A 13 -1.78 -9.92 -4.54
N ILE A 14 -2.73 -9.97 -3.61
CA ILE A 14 -3.67 -8.87 -3.37
C ILE A 14 -2.93 -7.62 -2.88
N THR A 15 -2.01 -7.78 -1.92
CA THR A 15 -1.22 -6.68 -1.35
C THR A 15 -0.38 -5.96 -2.41
N THR A 16 0.27 -6.71 -3.30
CA THR A 16 1.07 -6.11 -4.39
C THR A 16 0.20 -5.44 -5.44
N LEU A 17 -0.95 -6.04 -5.79
CA LEU A 17 -1.86 -5.49 -6.78
C LEU A 17 -2.45 -4.15 -6.30
N PHE A 18 -2.98 -4.11 -5.08
CA PHE A 18 -3.47 -2.86 -4.48
C PHE A 18 -2.34 -1.87 -4.18
N GLY A 19 -1.15 -2.34 -3.78
CA GLY A 19 0.02 -1.49 -3.58
C GLY A 19 0.45 -0.75 -4.85
N TYR A 20 0.47 -1.45 -6.00
CA TYR A 20 0.75 -0.84 -7.30
C TYR A 20 -0.33 0.17 -7.71
N ILE A 21 -1.61 -0.20 -7.61
CA ILE A 21 -2.73 0.71 -7.93
C ILE A 21 -2.67 1.96 -7.05
N GLY A 22 -2.44 1.81 -5.75
CA GLY A 22 -2.34 2.93 -4.81
C GLY A 22 -1.16 3.85 -5.12
N MET A 23 -0.01 3.29 -5.52
CA MET A 23 1.16 4.08 -5.94
C MET A 23 0.87 4.88 -7.21
N VAL A 24 0.31 4.24 -8.25
CA VAL A 24 -0.04 4.92 -9.50
C VAL A 24 -1.08 6.01 -9.26
N ALA A 25 -2.12 5.71 -8.46
CA ALA A 25 -3.12 6.70 -8.07
C ALA A 25 -2.51 7.86 -7.27
N GLY A 26 -1.59 7.58 -6.34
CA GLY A 26 -0.88 8.59 -5.56
C GLY A 26 -0.03 9.52 -6.43
N ILE A 27 0.72 8.95 -7.38
CA ILE A 27 1.47 9.73 -8.38
C ILE A 27 0.51 10.59 -9.22
N GLY A 28 -0.61 10.01 -9.67
CA GLY A 28 -1.63 10.74 -10.43
C GLY A 28 -2.25 11.90 -9.65
N VAL A 29 -2.49 11.75 -8.34
CA VAL A 29 -2.95 12.84 -7.47
C VAL A 29 -1.89 13.93 -7.34
N THR A 30 -0.61 13.56 -7.18
CA THR A 30 0.48 14.54 -7.12
C THR A 30 0.68 15.29 -8.42
N GLU A 31 0.54 14.62 -9.57
CA GLU A 31 0.57 15.23 -10.90
C GLU A 31 -0.64 16.15 -11.13
N TRP A 32 -1.84 15.70 -10.73
CA TRP A 32 -3.04 16.53 -10.79
C TRP A 32 -2.88 17.79 -9.92
N MET A 33 -2.35 17.66 -8.70
CA MET A 33 -2.07 18.79 -7.82
C MET A 33 -1.03 19.74 -8.43
N ASN A 34 0.01 19.21 -9.08
CA ASN A 34 0.96 20.02 -9.83
C ASN A 34 0.27 20.78 -10.99
N SER A 35 -0.64 20.14 -11.73
CA SER A 35 -1.39 20.80 -12.81
C SER A 35 -2.41 21.84 -12.32
N ALA A 36 -3.01 21.62 -11.15
CA ALA A 36 -4.06 22.48 -10.58
C ALA A 36 -3.49 23.66 -9.77
N PHE A 37 -2.34 23.46 -9.09
CA PHE A 37 -1.73 24.45 -8.19
C PHE A 37 -0.32 24.88 -8.60
N GLY A 38 0.33 24.23 -9.56
CA GLY A 38 1.70 24.55 -10.01
C GLY A 38 1.85 25.90 -10.70
N SER A 39 0.75 26.59 -11.02
CA SER A 39 0.76 27.98 -11.49
C SER A 39 0.47 29.02 -10.40
N GLN A 40 0.43 28.64 -9.11
CA GLN A 40 0.30 29.60 -8.01
C GLN A 40 1.64 29.81 -7.32
N THR A 41 2.47 30.67 -7.92
CA THR A 41 3.51 31.39 -7.19
C THR A 41 2.83 32.27 -6.15
N MET A 42 2.68 31.79 -4.92
CA MET A 42 2.29 32.63 -3.80
C MET A 42 3.53 33.38 -3.32
N ASP A 43 3.59 34.67 -3.64
CA ASP A 43 4.58 35.60 -3.12
C ASP A 43 4.32 35.82 -1.62
N ALA A 44 5.21 35.29 -0.77
CA ALA A 44 5.17 35.45 0.68
C ALA A 44 6.26 36.42 1.17
N GLY A 45 6.65 37.42 0.36
CA GLY A 45 7.59 38.46 0.77
C GLY A 45 9.01 37.92 1.05
N MET A 46 9.67 38.43 2.11
CA MET A 46 11.11 38.22 2.41
C MET A 46 11.50 36.78 2.84
N PHE A 47 10.56 35.83 2.84
CA PHE A 47 10.81 34.42 3.08
C PHE A 47 10.02 33.61 2.06
N GLN A 48 10.65 33.32 0.93
CA GLN A 48 10.07 32.51 -0.14
C GLN A 48 10.03 31.04 0.31
N GLN A 49 9.08 30.69 1.18
CA GLN A 49 8.81 29.28 1.51
C GLN A 49 7.77 28.73 0.55
N THR A 50 8.28 28.03 -0.46
CA THR A 50 7.52 27.16 -1.35
C THR A 50 6.95 25.99 -0.54
N MET A 51 5.77 26.16 0.07
CA MET A 51 5.10 25.05 0.77
C MET A 51 4.70 23.91 -0.18
N PHE A 52 4.69 24.19 -1.49
CA PHE A 52 4.40 23.25 -2.58
C PHE A 52 5.44 23.35 -3.71
N SER A 53 6.74 23.33 -3.38
CA SER A 53 7.76 23.13 -4.43
C SER A 53 7.80 21.66 -4.81
N ASP A 54 7.54 21.37 -6.09
CA ASP A 54 7.68 20.05 -6.70
C ASP A 54 6.98 18.93 -5.90
N PRO A 55 5.63 18.88 -5.88
CA PRO A 55 4.90 17.77 -5.29
C PRO A 55 5.10 16.52 -6.16
N THR A 56 6.28 15.92 -6.10
CA THR A 56 6.64 14.69 -6.80
C THR A 56 7.00 13.64 -5.76
N VAL A 57 6.56 12.41 -5.99
CA VAL A 57 6.92 11.28 -5.13
C VAL A 57 8.38 10.89 -5.39
N ASP A 58 9.25 11.04 -4.39
CA ASP A 58 10.63 10.55 -4.46
C ASP A 58 10.66 9.01 -4.52
N LEU A 59 11.49 8.47 -5.42
CA LEU A 59 11.64 7.02 -5.61
C LEU A 59 12.08 6.31 -4.32
N SER A 60 12.89 6.96 -3.49
CA SER A 60 13.35 6.45 -2.20
C SER A 60 12.19 6.27 -1.22
N ILE A 61 11.26 7.24 -1.19
CA ILE A 61 10.05 7.20 -0.36
C ILE A 61 9.11 6.10 -0.88
N ALA A 62 8.94 5.99 -2.19
CA ALA A 62 8.11 4.96 -2.81
C ALA A 62 8.60 3.54 -2.46
N ILE A 63 9.91 3.30 -2.50
CA ILE A 63 10.51 2.01 -2.13
C ILE A 63 10.29 1.71 -0.64
N GLN A 64 10.53 2.69 0.25
CA GLN A 64 10.32 2.51 1.69
C GLN A 64 8.85 2.23 2.04
N ALA A 65 7.92 2.96 1.41
CA ALA A 65 6.48 2.75 1.59
C ALA A 65 6.06 1.35 1.12
N THR A 66 6.57 0.91 -0.03
CA THR A 66 6.27 -0.42 -0.59
C THR A 66 6.78 -1.53 0.31
N LEU A 67 8.01 -1.43 0.82
CA LEU A 67 8.54 -2.41 1.77
C LEU A 67 7.72 -2.48 3.06
N THR A 68 7.36 -1.30 3.60
CA THR A 68 6.53 -1.21 4.80
C THR A 68 5.16 -1.87 4.59
N LEU A 69 4.53 -1.61 3.44
CA LEU A 69 3.24 -2.18 3.07
C LEU A 69 3.31 -3.71 2.90
N ILE A 70 4.36 -4.24 2.26
CA ILE A 70 4.55 -5.69 2.12
C ILE A 70 4.73 -6.35 3.49
N ILE A 71 5.57 -5.79 4.36
CA ILE A 71 5.79 -6.34 5.72
C ILE A 71 4.50 -6.30 6.53
N ALA A 72 3.77 -5.17 6.49
CA ALA A 72 2.50 -5.04 7.20
C ALA A 72 1.43 -6.02 6.66
N GLY A 73 1.29 -6.12 5.34
CA GLY A 73 0.31 -7.00 4.68
C GLY A 73 0.59 -8.48 4.91
N THR A 74 1.86 -8.89 4.82
CA THR A 74 2.27 -10.29 5.09
C THR A 74 2.03 -10.68 6.55
N LEU A 75 2.37 -9.80 7.50
CA LEU A 75 2.07 -10.03 8.92
C LEU A 75 0.56 -10.11 9.15
N ALA A 76 -0.21 -9.19 8.59
CA ALA A 76 -1.67 -9.17 8.70
C ALA A 76 -2.33 -10.44 8.12
N GLY A 77 -1.82 -10.98 7.00
CA GLY A 77 -2.30 -12.22 6.40
C GLY A 77 -1.84 -13.50 7.11
N PHE A 78 -0.69 -13.47 7.77
CA PHE A 78 -0.12 -14.65 8.44
C PHE A 78 -0.92 -15.09 9.69
N PHE A 79 -1.37 -14.16 10.52
CA PHE A 79 -2.15 -14.46 11.72
C PHE A 79 -3.47 -15.22 11.43
N PRO A 80 -4.35 -14.76 10.52
CA PRO A 80 -5.56 -15.50 10.15
C PRO A 80 -5.23 -16.79 9.40
N ALA A 81 -4.19 -16.82 8.56
CA ALA A 81 -3.77 -18.06 7.88
C ALA A 81 -3.40 -19.17 8.89
N LYS A 82 -2.65 -18.81 9.94
CA LYS A 82 -2.28 -19.74 11.01
C LYS A 82 -3.52 -20.24 11.77
N LYS A 83 -4.50 -19.36 12.02
CA LYS A 83 -5.77 -19.71 12.64
C LYS A 83 -6.58 -20.68 11.76
N ALA A 84 -6.69 -20.42 10.46
CA ALA A 84 -7.45 -21.25 9.53
C ALA A 84 -6.91 -22.68 9.43
N VAL A 85 -5.59 -22.84 9.38
CA VAL A 85 -4.94 -24.17 9.28
C VAL A 85 -5.01 -24.96 10.58
N SER A 86 -5.25 -24.29 11.72
CA SER A 86 -5.39 -24.97 13.02
C SER A 86 -6.75 -25.62 13.25
N ILE A 87 -7.76 -25.31 12.42
CA ILE A 87 -9.09 -25.91 12.52
C ILE A 87 -9.04 -27.31 11.94
N SER A 88 -9.53 -28.29 12.71
CA SER A 88 -9.56 -29.67 12.24
C SER A 88 -10.57 -29.81 11.09
N PRO A 89 -10.26 -30.59 10.03
CA PRO A 89 -11.18 -30.76 8.90
C PRO A 89 -12.54 -31.34 9.31
N ILE A 90 -12.56 -32.16 10.37
CA ILE A 90 -13.79 -32.75 10.92
C ILE A 90 -14.69 -31.67 11.55
N GLU A 91 -14.13 -30.69 12.26
CA GLU A 91 -14.89 -29.57 12.82
C GLU A 91 -15.37 -28.61 11.73
N ALA A 92 -14.54 -28.38 10.70
CA ALA A 92 -14.93 -27.55 9.56
C ALA A 92 -16.15 -28.14 8.82
N LEU A 93 -16.21 -29.45 8.60
CA LEU A 93 -17.34 -30.13 7.96
C LEU A 93 -18.58 -30.29 8.85
N ARG A 94 -18.43 -30.12 10.17
CA ARG A 94 -19.52 -30.24 11.16
C ARG A 94 -20.14 -28.89 11.52
N ALA A 95 -19.50 -27.79 11.13
CA ALA A 95 -19.96 -26.43 11.35
C ALA A 95 -20.89 -25.90 10.24
N ASP A 96 -21.16 -26.71 9.21
CA ASP A 96 -22.19 -26.48 8.18
C ASP A 96 -23.61 -26.87 8.66
#